data_AF-A0A972LB70-F1
#
_entry.id   AF-A0A972LB70-F1
#
_cell.length_a   1.000
_cell.length_b   1.000
_cell.length_c   1.000
_cell.angle_alpha   90.00
_cell.angle_beta   90.00
_cell.angle_gamma   90.00
#
_symmetry.space_group_name_H-M   'P 1'
#
loop_
_entity.id
_entity.type
_entity.pdbx_description
1 polymer ?
#
loop_
_entity_poly.entity_id
_entity_poly.type
_entity_poly.pdbx_seq_one_letter_code
_entity_poly.pdbx_strand_id
1 'polypeptide(L)'
;MFTRFTSINALKGHLAQLSLLSSLLPAAVLLAIALLLPNSLHASLLETLMMPGDLIAGHAKYEADCDTCHNSFNKEKQRELCLECHEDVASDITLAKGLHGLRKEITEAECKS
;
A
#
# COMPACT_ATOMS: atom_id res chain seq x y z
N MET A 1 20.24 33.51 57.31
CA MET A 1 19.34 32.34 57.21
C MET A 1 18.53 32.39 55.90
N PHE A 2 19.18 32.50 54.72
CA PHE A 2 18.45 32.63 53.44
C PHE A 2 19.08 31.86 52.26
N THR A 3 20.24 31.20 52.43
CA THR A 3 20.94 30.49 51.36
C THR A 3 20.51 29.03 51.17
N ARG A 4 19.66 28.48 52.04
CA ARG A 4 19.17 27.08 51.95
C ARG A 4 17.89 26.89 51.10
N PHE A 5 17.13 27.94 50.81
CA PHE A 5 15.86 27.84 50.09
C PHE A 5 16.01 27.78 48.56
N THR A 6 17.07 28.37 48.00
CA THR A 6 17.30 28.42 46.54
C THR A 6 17.76 27.08 45.96
N SER A 7 18.51 26.27 46.72
CA SER A 7 19.03 24.97 46.27
C SER A 7 17.95 23.88 46.16
N ILE A 8 16.94 23.90 47.04
CA ILE A 8 15.86 22.89 47.05
C ILE A 8 14.88 23.11 45.87
N ASN A 9 14.63 24.37 45.50
CA ASN A 9 13.79 24.70 44.33
C ASN A 9 14.46 24.37 42.99
N ALA A 10 15.79 24.51 42.89
CA ALA A 10 16.55 24.12 41.71
C ALA A 10 16.57 22.61 41.47
N LEU A 11 16.72 21.80 42.53
CA LEU A 11 16.62 20.33 42.42
C LEU A 11 15.21 19.86 42.04
N LYS A 12 14.16 20.49 42.58
CA LYS A 12 12.76 20.19 42.20
C LYS A 12 12.48 20.47 40.72
N GLY A 13 13.04 21.54 40.16
CA GLY A 13 12.92 21.86 38.73
C GLY A 13 13.56 20.80 37.83
N HIS A 14 14.77 20.34 38.18
CA HIS A 14 15.46 19.30 37.42
C HIS A 14 14.77 17.94 37.51
N LEU A 15 14.28 17.55 38.69
CA LEU A 15 13.51 16.31 38.89
C LEU A 15 12.16 16.33 38.15
N ALA A 16 11.49 17.49 38.08
CA ALA A 16 10.27 17.66 37.30
C ALA A 16 10.52 17.59 35.77
N GLN A 17 11.67 18.07 35.29
CA GLN A 17 12.06 17.92 33.88
C GLN A 17 12.41 16.46 33.51
N LEU A 18 13.05 15.72 34.41
CA LEU A 18 13.36 14.29 34.24
C LEU A 18 12.11 13.39 34.25
N SER A 19 11.08 13.72 35.04
CA SER A 19 9.81 12.98 35.05
C SER A 19 8.92 13.26 33.83
N LEU A 20 9.00 14.47 33.26
CA LEU A 20 8.30 14.82 32.02
C LEU A 20 8.91 14.09 30.81
N LEU A 21 10.24 14.05 30.69
CA LEU A 21 10.92 13.34 29.59
C LEU A 21 10.66 11.83 29.59
N SER A 22 10.57 11.21 30.77
CA SER A 22 10.31 9.76 30.91
C SER A 22 8.87 9.36 30.59
N SER A 23 7.92 10.30 30.67
CA SER A 23 6.51 10.07 30.29
C SER A 23 6.25 10.08 28.77
N LEU A 24 7.14 10.71 27.99
CA LEU A 24 7.02 10.84 26.53
C LEU A 24 7.60 9.62 25.78
N LEU A 25 8.56 8.93 26.39
CA LEU A 25 9.23 7.74 25.86
C LEU A 25 8.28 6.57 25.53
N PRO A 26 7.36 6.14 26.42
CA PRO A 26 6.44 5.05 26.11
C PRO A 26 5.44 5.42 25.00
N ALA A 27 5.01 6.69 24.92
CA ALA A 27 4.15 7.17 23.85
C ALA A 27 4.85 7.17 22.49
N ALA A 28 6.12 7.58 22.44
CA ALA A 28 6.93 7.53 21.23
C ALA A 28 7.20 6.09 20.76
N VAL A 29 7.44 5.16 21.69
CA VAL A 29 7.62 3.73 21.39
C VAL A 29 6.32 3.10 20.88
N LEU A 30 5.17 3.39 21.51
CA LEU A 30 3.86 2.93 21.04
C LEU A 30 3.53 3.47 19.65
N LEU A 31 3.81 4.74 19.40
CA LEU A 31 3.64 5.34 18.08
C LEU A 31 4.55 4.68 17.05
N ALA A 32 5.83 4.48 17.37
CA ALA A 32 6.76 3.80 16.46
C ALA A 32 6.29 2.38 16.12
N ILE A 33 5.85 1.59 17.12
CA ILE A 33 5.29 0.24 16.90
C ILE A 33 4.06 0.30 15.99
N ALA A 34 3.19 1.29 16.17
CA ALA A 34 2.00 1.45 15.34
C ALA A 34 2.35 1.73 13.86
N LEU A 35 3.43 2.47 13.59
CA LEU A 35 3.91 2.71 12.22
C LEU A 35 4.53 1.48 11.54
N LEU A 36 4.93 0.46 12.31
CA LEU A 36 5.47 -0.80 11.77
C LEU A 36 4.38 -1.82 11.42
N LEU A 37 3.11 -1.55 11.72
CA LEU A 37 2.00 -2.41 11.34
C LEU A 37 1.78 -2.32 9.82
N PRO A 38 1.69 -3.45 9.09
CA PRO A 38 1.34 -3.43 7.68
C PRO A 38 -0.10 -2.89 7.54
N ASN A 39 -0.28 -1.86 6.72
CA ASN A 39 -1.61 -1.44 6.30
C ASN A 39 -2.17 -2.53 5.39
N SER A 40 -3.13 -3.32 5.86
CA SER A 40 -3.88 -4.22 5.00
C SER A 40 -4.75 -3.37 4.06
N LEU A 41 -4.29 -3.12 2.84
CA LEU A 41 -5.09 -2.53 1.77
C LEU A 41 -6.19 -3.55 1.42
N HIS A 42 -7.33 -3.45 2.09
CA HIS A 42 -8.58 -3.92 1.50
C HIS A 42 -9.05 -2.85 0.53
N ALA A 43 -9.77 -3.24 -0.53
CA ALA A 43 -10.38 -2.30 -1.45
C ALA A 43 -11.08 -1.17 -0.68
N SER A 44 -10.77 0.07 -1.03
CA SER A 44 -11.46 1.21 -0.46
C SER A 44 -12.92 1.18 -0.94
N LEU A 45 -13.85 1.62 -0.09
CA LEU A 45 -15.27 1.74 -0.46
C LEU A 45 -15.47 2.57 -1.75
N LEU A 46 -14.53 3.48 -2.04
CA LEU A 46 -14.52 4.26 -3.26
C LEU A 46 -14.22 3.40 -4.50
N GLU A 47 -13.22 2.52 -4.46
CA GLU A 47 -12.92 1.60 -5.56
C GLU A 47 -14.11 0.68 -5.85
N THR A 48 -14.70 0.09 -4.81
CA THR A 48 -15.89 -0.77 -4.97
C THR A 48 -17.07 0.00 -5.56
N LEU A 49 -17.29 1.26 -5.16
CA LEU A 49 -18.35 2.11 -5.71
C LEU A 49 -18.11 2.48 -7.18
N MET A 50 -16.86 2.49 -7.62
CA MET A 50 -16.48 2.76 -9.01
C MET A 50 -16.52 1.52 -9.90
N MET A 51 -16.73 0.32 -9.33
CA MET A 51 -16.88 -0.88 -10.14
C MET A 51 -18.21 -0.85 -10.92
N PRO A 52 -18.20 -1.13 -12.23
CA PRO A 52 -19.42 -1.14 -13.06
C PRO A 52 -20.36 -2.31 -12.76
N GLY A 53 -19.90 -3.30 -11.98
CA GLY A 53 -20.60 -4.52 -11.61
C GLY A 53 -19.59 -5.60 -11.19
N ASP A 54 -20.11 -6.79 -10.91
CA ASP A 54 -19.31 -7.96 -10.52
C ASP A 54 -18.39 -8.42 -11.65
N LEU A 55 -17.29 -9.08 -11.28
CA LEU A 55 -16.37 -9.65 -12.26
C LEU A 55 -17.00 -10.91 -12.89
N ILE A 56 -16.45 -11.33 -14.03
CA ILE A 56 -16.82 -12.64 -14.60
C ILE A 56 -16.46 -13.76 -13.60
N ALA A 57 -17.16 -14.89 -13.66
CA ALA A 57 -16.98 -15.99 -12.71
C ALA A 57 -15.52 -16.48 -12.54
N GLY A 58 -14.72 -16.42 -13.61
CA GLY A 58 -13.29 -16.79 -13.56
C GLY A 58 -12.42 -15.84 -12.73
N HIS A 59 -12.86 -14.59 -12.54
CA HIS A 59 -12.17 -13.55 -11.77
C HIS A 59 -12.88 -13.19 -10.46
N ALA A 60 -14.01 -13.83 -10.12
CA ALA A 60 -14.79 -13.54 -8.92
C ALA A 60 -13.97 -13.54 -7.61
N LYS A 61 -12.92 -14.37 -7.53
CA LYS A 61 -12.04 -14.44 -6.36
C LYS A 61 -11.22 -13.15 -6.11
N TYR A 62 -11.12 -12.26 -7.09
CA TYR A 62 -10.34 -11.01 -7.05
C TYR A 62 -11.21 -9.76 -6.90
N GLU A 63 -12.53 -9.89 -6.71
CA GLU A 63 -13.45 -8.75 -6.62
C GLU A 63 -13.08 -7.72 -5.53
N ALA A 64 -12.44 -8.19 -4.45
CA ALA A 64 -12.00 -7.32 -3.36
C ALA A 64 -10.52 -6.86 -3.48
N ASP A 65 -9.81 -7.32 -4.51
CA ASP A 65 -8.37 -7.10 -4.69
C ASP A 65 -8.12 -6.22 -5.92
N CYS A 66 -8.59 -4.96 -5.87
CA CYS A 66 -8.60 -4.04 -7.01
C CYS A 66 -7.22 -3.85 -7.67
N ASP A 67 -6.16 -3.84 -6.87
CA ASP A 67 -4.77 -3.67 -7.33
C ASP A 67 -4.25 -4.86 -8.16
N THR A 68 -4.94 -6.00 -8.14
CA THR A 68 -4.63 -7.17 -9.00
C THR A 68 -4.85 -6.85 -10.47
N CYS A 69 -5.73 -5.90 -10.78
CA CYS A 69 -6.03 -5.49 -12.15
C CYS A 69 -5.78 -4.01 -12.40
N HIS A 70 -5.89 -3.14 -11.39
CA HIS A 70 -5.79 -1.70 -11.56
C HIS A 70 -4.43 -1.16 -11.09
N ASN A 71 -3.66 -0.61 -12.02
CA ASN A 71 -2.56 0.29 -11.71
C ASN A 71 -3.02 1.73 -11.95
N SER A 72 -3.29 2.46 -10.87
CA SER A 72 -3.89 3.82 -10.91
C SER A 72 -3.27 4.70 -12.00
N PHE A 73 -4.10 5.11 -12.97
CA PHE A 73 -3.78 6.01 -14.07
C PHE A 73 -2.66 5.55 -15.03
N ASN A 74 -2.26 4.27 -15.01
CA ASN A 74 -1.24 3.73 -15.91
C ASN A 74 -1.73 2.47 -16.63
N LYS A 75 -2.27 2.65 -17.84
CA LYS A 75 -2.81 1.57 -18.67
C LYS A 75 -1.76 0.55 -19.09
N GLU A 76 -0.57 1.01 -19.46
CA GLU A 76 0.56 0.15 -19.84
C GLU A 76 0.94 -0.79 -18.69
N LYS A 77 1.00 -0.28 -17.46
CA LYS A 77 1.25 -1.12 -16.28
C LYS A 77 0.09 -2.05 -15.95
N GLN A 78 -1.14 -1.66 -16.23
CA GLN A 78 -2.30 -2.55 -16.09
C GLN A 78 -2.23 -3.74 -17.08
N ARG A 79 -1.72 -3.52 -18.30
CA ARG A 79 -1.45 -4.61 -19.26
C ARG A 79 -0.47 -5.64 -18.71
N GLU A 80 0.57 -5.20 -17.99
CA GLU A 80 1.54 -6.10 -17.34
C GLU A 80 0.85 -7.02 -16.33
N LEU A 81 -0.05 -6.50 -15.49
CA LEU A 81 -0.81 -7.30 -14.50
C LEU A 81 -1.68 -8.39 -15.16
N CYS A 82 -2.29 -8.10 -16.31
CA CYS A 82 -3.03 -9.13 -17.06
C CYS A 82 -2.11 -10.28 -17.50
N LEU A 83 -0.92 -9.94 -17.99
CA LEU A 83 0.04 -10.90 -18.54
C LEU A 83 0.78 -11.70 -17.46
N GLU A 84 0.80 -11.22 -16.21
CA GLU A 84 1.30 -11.99 -15.07
C GLU A 84 0.48 -13.27 -14.81
N CYS A 85 -0.84 -13.24 -15.02
CA CYS A 85 -1.70 -14.41 -14.90
C CYS A 85 -1.92 -15.14 -16.23
N HIS A 86 -1.97 -14.40 -17.34
CA HIS A 86 -2.17 -14.96 -18.68
C HIS A 86 -0.84 -15.31 -19.37
N GLU A 87 -0.07 -16.20 -18.75
CA GLU A 87 1.30 -16.56 -19.15
C GLU A 87 1.42 -17.03 -20.61
N ASP A 88 0.45 -17.80 -21.12
CA ASP A 88 0.45 -18.26 -22.50
C ASP A 88 0.33 -17.10 -23.51
N VAL A 89 -0.51 -16.12 -23.19
CA VAL A 89 -0.66 -14.90 -24.01
C VAL A 89 0.61 -14.06 -23.94
N ALA A 90 1.20 -13.95 -22.75
CA ALA A 90 2.49 -13.29 -22.57
C ALA A 90 3.58 -13.97 -23.42
N SER A 91 3.63 -15.30 -23.41
CA SER A 91 4.57 -16.10 -24.20
C SER A 91 4.39 -15.88 -25.70
N ASP A 92 3.14 -15.85 -26.19
CA ASP A 92 2.84 -15.53 -27.59
C ASP A 92 3.42 -14.17 -27.99
N ILE A 93 3.17 -13.14 -27.17
CA ILE A 93 3.66 -11.77 -27.40
C ILE A 93 5.19 -11.73 -27.40
N THR A 94 5.84 -12.24 -26.34
CA THR A 94 7.30 -12.13 -26.18
C THR A 94 8.07 -12.92 -27.23
N LEU A 95 7.57 -14.09 -27.63
CA LEU A 95 8.22 -14.94 -28.64
C LEU A 95 7.81 -14.59 -30.06
N ALA A 96 6.97 -13.55 -30.25
CA ALA A 96 6.41 -13.17 -31.54
C ALA A 96 5.82 -14.36 -32.29
N LYS A 97 5.04 -15.19 -31.59
CA LYS A 97 4.40 -16.40 -32.11
C LYS A 97 2.89 -16.35 -31.81
N GLY A 98 2.16 -17.30 -32.38
CA GLY A 98 0.71 -17.39 -32.17
C GLY A 98 -0.04 -16.14 -32.61
N LEU A 99 -1.29 -16.00 -32.20
CA LEU A 99 -2.14 -14.90 -32.67
C LEU A 99 -1.71 -13.56 -32.06
N HIS A 100 -1.39 -13.55 -30.76
CA HIS A 100 -1.10 -12.32 -30.01
C HIS A 100 0.30 -11.75 -30.30
N GLY A 101 1.26 -12.58 -30.74
CA GLY A 101 2.60 -12.14 -31.10
C GLY A 101 2.83 -11.86 -32.58
N LEU A 102 2.07 -12.48 -33.50
CA LEU A 102 2.28 -12.32 -34.96
C LEU A 102 1.49 -11.16 -35.55
N ARG A 103 0.40 -10.73 -34.90
CA ARG A 103 -0.50 -9.70 -35.42
C ARG A 103 -0.26 -8.41 -34.66
N LYS A 104 0.42 -7.47 -35.31
CA LYS A 104 0.75 -6.15 -34.75
C LYS A 104 -0.49 -5.44 -34.17
N GLU A 105 -1.62 -5.53 -34.87
CA GLU A 105 -2.88 -4.93 -34.41
C GLU A 105 -3.36 -5.48 -33.06
N ILE A 106 -3.04 -6.74 -32.76
CA ILE A 106 -3.42 -7.42 -31.52
C ILE A 106 -2.35 -7.18 -30.44
N THR A 107 -1.07 -7.22 -30.82
CA THR A 107 0.04 -6.98 -29.89
C THR A 107 -0.01 -5.57 -29.28
N GLU A 108 -0.38 -4.57 -30.08
CA GLU A 108 -0.50 -3.16 -29.67
C GLU A 108 -1.86 -2.84 -29.03
N ALA A 109 -2.82 -3.77 -29.03
CA ALA A 109 -4.09 -3.58 -28.38
C ALA A 109 -3.96 -3.75 -26.85
N GLU A 110 -4.76 -2.96 -26.12
CA GLU A 110 -4.90 -3.08 -24.67
C GLU A 110 -5.53 -4.42 -24.29
N CYS A 111 -4.98 -5.07 -23.27
CA CYS A 111 -5.58 -6.27 -22.69
C CYS A 111 -6.86 -5.91 -21.91
N LYS A 112 -7.92 -6.66 -22.15
CA LYS A 112 -9.21 -6.54 -21.46
C LYS A 112 -9.75 -7.95 -21.22
N SER A 113 -9.32 -8.54 -20.11
CA SER A 113 -9.66 -9.89 -19.64
C SER A 113 -10.96 -9.91 -18.85
#